data_AF-A0A223CYC1-F1
#
_entry.id   AF-A0A223CYC1-F1
#
_cell.length_a   1.000
_cell.length_b   1.000
_cell.length_c   1.000
_cell.angle_alpha   90.00
_cell.angle_beta   90.00
_cell.angle_gamma   90.00
#
_symmetry.space_group_name_H-M   'P 1'
#
loop_
_entity.id
_entity.type
_entity.pdbx_description
1 polymer ?
#
loop_
_entity_poly.entity_id
_entity_poly.type
_entity_poly.pdbx_seq_one_letter_code
_entity_poly.pdbx_strand_id
1 'polypeptide(L)'
;MNCFHHPDRDVARECRICHEMICSDCVVPVGDHAVCKTCVSRTMTLDDTGLLPDKKQAHPPADNKAQHAVSIVKHKSETLTQGHRSFFLTTLFSCLPGLGHYYLGLQVRGVHMMIVFFFLIFLNTIVPNSLQFATGFAVPILWFYAQVDAHKFREAINRGETVEDRPIFPRWREMLTVSMIGWAFAIIGGVALAYGVIDLAGVNNWQLREALKEMVTAALLIGAGYWIIKGKPLPFPPQSRTEEREDGNHA
;
A
#
# COMPACT_ATOMS: atom_id res chain seq x y z
N MET A 1 -25.72 54.41 -28.89
CA MET A 1 -25.27 53.05 -29.29
C MET A 1 -26.53 52.31 -29.66
N ASN A 2 -26.54 51.58 -30.77
CA ASN A 2 -27.77 51.05 -31.35
C ASN A 2 -27.90 49.56 -31.02
N CYS A 3 -29.14 49.07 -30.99
CA CYS A 3 -29.38 47.65 -30.72
C CYS A 3 -28.72 46.78 -31.80
N PHE A 4 -28.05 45.71 -31.38
CA PHE A 4 -27.37 44.78 -32.28
C PHE A 4 -28.28 44.16 -33.35
N HIS A 5 -29.56 43.94 -33.02
CA HIS A 5 -30.54 43.39 -33.97
C HIS A 5 -31.30 44.48 -34.75
N HIS A 6 -31.29 45.72 -34.26
CA HIS A 6 -32.05 46.83 -34.85
C HIS A 6 -31.22 48.11 -34.81
N PRO A 7 -30.59 48.49 -35.94
CA PRO A 7 -29.74 49.66 -35.99
C PRO A 7 -30.49 50.99 -35.76
N ASP A 8 -31.81 51.00 -35.86
CA ASP A 8 -32.63 52.22 -35.70
C ASP A 8 -33.25 52.37 -34.30
N ARG A 9 -32.83 51.54 -33.32
CA ARG A 9 -33.42 51.53 -31.97
C ARG A 9 -32.39 51.75 -30.87
N ASP A 10 -32.81 52.51 -29.86
CA ASP A 10 -32.02 52.80 -28.67
C ASP A 10 -31.87 51.58 -27.76
N VAL A 11 -30.69 51.48 -27.15
CA VAL A 11 -30.29 50.36 -26.27
C VAL A 11 -30.89 50.54 -24.88
N ALA A 12 -31.38 49.44 -24.31
CA ALA A 12 -31.97 49.43 -22.97
C ALA A 12 -31.10 48.67 -21.95
N ARG A 13 -30.59 47.48 -22.31
CA ARG A 13 -29.79 46.61 -21.41
C ARG A 13 -28.77 45.78 -22.20
N GLU A 14 -27.75 45.29 -21.50
CA GLU A 14 -26.76 44.34 -22.03
C GLU A 14 -27.22 42.89 -21.81
N CYS A 15 -27.05 42.03 -22.81
CA CYS A 15 -27.35 40.61 -22.69
C CYS A 15 -26.30 39.88 -21.83
N ARG A 16 -26.72 39.16 -20.79
CA ARG A 16 -25.79 38.42 -19.90
C ARG A 16 -24.96 37.33 -20.59
N ILE A 17 -25.46 36.74 -21.68
CA ILE A 17 -24.81 35.57 -22.32
C ILE A 17 -23.83 36.00 -23.42
N CYS A 18 -24.22 36.94 -24.27
CA CYS A 18 -23.40 37.39 -25.40
C CYS A 18 -22.77 38.77 -25.21
N HIS A 19 -23.04 39.44 -24.09
CA HIS A 19 -22.53 40.77 -23.75
C HIS A 19 -22.86 41.88 -24.76
N GLU A 20 -23.88 41.65 -25.58
CA GLU A 20 -24.26 42.55 -26.65
C GLU A 20 -25.40 43.48 -26.22
N MET A 21 -25.39 44.71 -26.74
CA MET A 21 -26.33 45.77 -26.37
C MET A 21 -27.67 45.60 -27.11
N ILE A 22 -28.77 45.45 -26.36
CA ILE A 22 -30.09 45.13 -26.90
C ILE A 22 -31.18 46.12 -26.44
N CYS A 23 -32.16 46.38 -27.31
CA CYS A 23 -33.30 47.26 -27.02
C CYS A 23 -34.37 46.56 -26.15
N SER A 24 -35.30 47.34 -25.60
CA SER A 24 -36.38 46.86 -24.72
C SER A 24 -37.20 45.70 -25.30
N ASP A 25 -37.38 45.66 -26.62
CA ASP A 25 -38.21 44.66 -27.31
C ASP A 25 -37.46 43.35 -27.60
N CYS A 26 -36.13 43.39 -27.56
CA CYS A 26 -35.25 42.24 -27.78
C CYS A 26 -34.86 41.55 -26.47
N VAL A 27 -35.11 42.18 -25.32
CA VAL A 27 -34.83 41.64 -23.99
C VAL A 27 -35.90 40.62 -23.61
N VAL A 28 -35.44 39.43 -23.20
CA VAL A 28 -36.24 38.41 -22.53
C VAL A 28 -35.74 38.34 -21.08
N PRO A 29 -36.58 38.69 -20.09
CA PRO A 29 -36.20 38.56 -18.69
C PRO A 29 -36.26 37.08 -18.27
N VAL A 30 -35.16 36.57 -17.70
CA VAL A 30 -35.09 35.24 -17.10
C VAL A 30 -34.59 35.40 -15.67
N GLY A 31 -35.51 35.34 -14.71
CA GLY A 31 -35.24 35.77 -13.33
C GLY A 31 -34.86 37.26 -13.30
N ASP A 32 -33.73 37.58 -12.66
CA ASP A 32 -33.22 38.96 -12.56
C ASP A 32 -32.32 39.38 -13.74
N HIS A 33 -32.13 38.51 -14.73
CA HIS A 33 -31.18 38.76 -15.82
C HIS A 33 -31.88 39.05 -17.15
N ALA A 34 -31.31 40.01 -17.90
CA ALA A 34 -31.73 40.33 -19.26
C ALA A 34 -30.93 39.50 -20.27
N VAL A 35 -31.62 38.75 -21.12
CA VAL A 35 -31.02 37.89 -22.16
C VAL A 35 -31.68 38.17 -23.52
N CYS A 36 -30.95 38.09 -24.63
CA CYS A 36 -31.54 38.28 -25.96
C CYS A 36 -32.29 37.03 -26.44
N LYS A 37 -33.28 37.22 -27.31
CA LYS A 37 -34.09 36.12 -27.90
C LYS A 37 -33.24 35.02 -28.55
N THR A 38 -32.15 35.39 -29.24
CA THR A 38 -31.26 34.44 -29.91
C THR A 38 -30.46 33.58 -28.93
N CYS A 39 -30.05 34.13 -27.79
CA CYS A 39 -29.34 33.37 -26.77
C CYS A 39 -30.27 32.40 -26.05
N VAL A 40 -31.50 32.83 -25.73
CA VAL A 40 -32.53 31.96 -25.12
C VAL A 40 -32.94 30.84 -26.06
N SER A 41 -33.19 31.14 -27.34
CA SER A 41 -33.56 30.11 -28.31
C SER A 41 -32.43 29.09 -28.51
N ARG A 42 -31.16 29.54 -28.54
CA ARG A 42 -30.02 28.63 -28.66
C ARG A 42 -29.89 27.72 -27.43
N THR A 43 -30.17 28.21 -26.23
CA THR A 43 -30.15 27.38 -25.02
C THR A 43 -31.29 26.36 -25.01
N MET A 44 -32.50 26.76 -25.43
CA MET A 44 -33.64 25.82 -25.54
C MET A 44 -33.44 24.77 -26.64
N THR A 45 -32.83 25.13 -27.78
CA THR A 45 -32.57 24.16 -28.87
C THR A 45 -31.46 23.16 -28.55
N LEU A 46 -30.59 23.47 -27.58
CA LEU A 46 -29.57 22.53 -27.10
C LEU A 46 -30.14 21.44 -26.19
N ASP A 47 -31.35 21.63 -25.64
CA ASP A 47 -32.07 20.61 -24.86
C ASP A 47 -32.86 19.62 -25.76
N ASP A 48 -33.25 20.00 -26.97
CA ASP A 48 -34.08 19.14 -27.87
C ASP A 48 -33.27 18.13 -28.71
N THR A 49 -31.98 18.39 -28.95
CA THR A 49 -31.09 17.34 -29.48
C THR A 49 -30.64 16.47 -28.31
N GLY A 50 -31.43 15.43 -28.00
CA GLY A 50 -31.18 14.42 -26.96
C GLY A 50 -29.86 13.67 -27.12
N LEU A 51 -28.75 14.37 -26.94
CA LEU A 51 -27.38 13.89 -26.92
C LEU A 51 -26.62 14.54 -25.75
N LEU A 52 -27.20 14.46 -24.55
CA LEU A 52 -26.43 14.52 -23.33
C LEU A 52 -26.48 13.12 -22.70
N PRO A 53 -25.32 12.52 -22.34
CA PRO A 53 -25.34 11.43 -21.39
C PRO A 53 -25.92 11.98 -20.07
N ASP A 54 -26.87 11.25 -19.52
CA ASP A 54 -27.56 11.54 -18.27
C ASP A 54 -26.54 11.88 -17.16
N LYS A 55 -26.45 13.18 -16.85
CA LYS A 55 -25.69 13.69 -15.70
C LYS A 55 -26.68 14.06 -14.61
N LYS A 56 -27.48 13.10 -14.14
CA LYS A 56 -27.72 12.96 -12.69
C LYS A 56 -26.40 12.63 -11.98
N GLN A 57 -25.47 13.59 -11.98
CA GLN A 57 -24.48 13.68 -10.93
C GLN A 57 -25.09 14.54 -9.85
N ALA A 58 -25.67 13.87 -8.85
CA ALA A 58 -25.47 14.31 -7.48
C ALA A 58 -24.01 14.76 -7.38
N HIS A 59 -23.79 16.05 -7.11
CA HIS A 59 -22.44 16.57 -6.96
C HIS A 59 -21.74 15.76 -5.87
N PRO A 60 -20.67 15.01 -6.18
CA PRO A 60 -19.70 14.71 -5.15
C PRO A 60 -19.06 16.06 -4.77
N PRO A 61 -18.63 16.23 -3.52
CA PRO A 61 -18.01 17.48 -3.09
C PRO A 61 -16.87 17.85 -4.05
N ALA A 62 -16.75 19.14 -4.41
CA ALA A 62 -15.70 19.69 -5.29
C ALA A 62 -14.26 19.36 -4.82
N ASP A 63 -14.17 18.88 -3.60
CA ASP A 63 -13.08 18.34 -2.82
C ASP A 63 -12.37 17.19 -3.56
N ASN A 64 -13.09 16.24 -4.17
CA ASN A 64 -12.48 15.01 -4.71
C ASN A 64 -11.68 15.23 -6.00
N LYS A 65 -12.11 16.15 -6.88
CA LYS A 65 -11.37 16.48 -8.12
C LYS A 65 -10.09 17.26 -7.82
N ALA A 66 -10.16 18.16 -6.83
CA ALA A 66 -8.99 18.88 -6.33
C ALA A 66 -8.02 17.93 -5.61
N GLN A 67 -8.52 17.02 -4.77
CA GLN A 67 -7.71 16.01 -4.09
C GLN A 67 -7.01 15.07 -5.07
N HIS A 68 -7.68 14.65 -6.15
CA HIS A 68 -7.08 13.78 -7.16
C HIS A 68 -6.03 14.50 -8.02
N ALA A 69 -6.19 15.81 -8.27
CA ALA A 69 -5.15 16.61 -8.94
C ALA A 69 -3.96 16.88 -8.01
N VAL A 70 -4.22 17.14 -6.72
CA VAL A 70 -3.19 17.33 -5.70
C VAL A 70 -2.39 16.05 -5.46
N SER A 71 -3.03 14.88 -5.45
CA SER A 71 -2.32 13.59 -5.30
C SER A 71 -1.40 13.30 -6.49
N ILE A 72 -1.85 13.57 -7.71
CA ILE A 72 -1.04 13.41 -8.93
C ILE A 72 0.17 14.36 -8.93
N VAL A 73 -0.03 15.63 -8.57
CA VAL A 73 1.06 16.61 -8.49
C VAL A 73 2.03 16.26 -7.35
N LYS A 74 1.52 15.82 -6.20
CA LYS A 74 2.34 15.38 -5.06
C LYS A 74 3.19 14.15 -5.43
N HIS A 75 2.59 13.13 -6.04
CA HIS A 75 3.31 11.95 -6.52
C HIS A 75 4.37 12.31 -7.58
N LYS A 76 4.04 13.24 -8.49
CA LYS A 76 4.97 13.73 -9.50
C LYS A 76 6.11 14.57 -8.91
N SER A 77 5.84 15.33 -7.85
CA SER A 77 6.86 16.10 -7.15
C SER A 77 7.81 15.20 -6.35
N GLU A 78 7.29 14.15 -5.71
CA GLU A 78 8.08 13.15 -4.97
C GLU A 78 8.99 12.35 -5.91
N THR A 79 8.51 11.96 -7.11
CA THR A 79 9.32 11.27 -8.12
C THR A 79 10.38 12.18 -8.76
N LEU A 80 10.10 13.47 -8.95
CA LEU A 80 11.10 14.44 -9.45
C LEU A 80 12.21 14.73 -8.42
N THR A 81 11.93 14.61 -7.12
CA THR A 81 12.95 14.73 -6.05
C THR A 81 13.78 13.48 -5.83
N GLN A 82 13.37 12.32 -6.38
CA GLN A 82 14.07 11.06 -6.17
C GLN A 82 15.25 10.95 -7.15
N GLY A 83 16.38 11.56 -6.76
CA GLY A 83 17.64 11.49 -7.51
C GLY A 83 18.10 10.06 -7.79
N HIS A 84 18.85 9.88 -8.88
CA HIS A 84 19.35 8.59 -9.35
C HIS A 84 20.08 7.82 -8.22
N ARG A 85 19.64 6.59 -7.94
CA ARG A 85 20.22 5.75 -6.89
C ARG A 85 21.43 4.99 -7.44
N SER A 86 22.60 5.22 -6.84
CA SER A 86 23.85 4.61 -7.28
C SER A 86 23.86 3.09 -7.08
N PHE A 87 24.43 2.38 -8.05
CA PHE A 87 24.57 0.93 -8.01
C PHE A 87 25.46 0.50 -6.82
N PHE A 88 26.60 1.17 -6.65
CA PHE A 88 27.58 0.86 -5.61
C PHE A 88 27.02 0.94 -4.20
N LEU A 89 26.29 2.01 -3.85
CA LEU A 89 25.68 2.13 -2.51
C LEU A 89 24.61 1.06 -2.32
N THR A 90 23.83 0.78 -3.35
CA THR A 90 22.82 -0.28 -3.28
C THR A 90 23.47 -1.64 -3.03
N THR A 91 24.54 -1.99 -3.74
CA THR A 91 25.27 -3.25 -3.51
C THR A 91 25.90 -3.31 -2.12
N LEU A 92 26.52 -2.21 -1.67
CA LEU A 92 27.16 -2.14 -0.36
C LEU A 92 26.14 -2.36 0.78
N PHE A 93 25.00 -1.66 0.73
CA PHE A 93 23.94 -1.84 1.73
C PHE A 93 23.22 -3.19 1.59
N SER A 94 23.06 -3.71 0.37
CA SER A 94 22.39 -5.00 0.16
C SER A 94 23.24 -6.21 0.57
N CYS A 95 24.54 -6.02 0.84
CA CYS A 95 25.42 -7.04 1.42
C CYS A 95 24.83 -7.64 2.71
N LEU A 96 24.15 -6.81 3.50
CA LEU A 96 23.28 -7.29 4.56
C LEU A 96 21.84 -7.40 4.02
N PRO A 97 21.23 -8.59 4.05
CA PRO A 97 19.93 -8.81 3.43
C PRO A 97 18.87 -7.91 4.07
N GLY A 98 18.17 -7.12 3.26
CA GLY A 98 17.14 -6.17 3.69
C GLY A 98 17.61 -4.71 3.88
N LEU A 99 18.92 -4.46 4.08
CA LEU A 99 19.44 -3.09 4.20
C LEU A 99 19.45 -2.33 2.86
N GLY A 100 19.57 -3.06 1.75
CA GLY A 100 19.34 -2.52 0.40
C GLY A 100 17.97 -1.88 0.28
N HIS A 101 16.90 -2.63 0.55
CA HIS A 101 15.52 -2.12 0.52
C HIS A 101 15.31 -0.92 1.44
N TYR A 102 15.95 -0.92 2.61
CA TYR A 102 15.91 0.21 3.53
C TYR A 102 16.53 1.48 2.91
N TYR A 103 17.68 1.37 2.23
CA TYR A 103 18.31 2.48 1.52
C TYR A 103 17.42 3.06 0.40
N LEU A 104 16.60 2.22 -0.25
CA LEU A 104 15.66 2.65 -1.28
C LEU A 104 14.37 3.28 -0.71
N GLY A 105 14.17 3.24 0.60
CA GLY A 105 12.95 3.72 1.27
C GLY A 105 11.85 2.67 1.42
N LEU A 106 12.12 1.40 1.06
CA LEU A 106 11.22 0.26 1.27
C LEU A 106 11.50 -0.36 2.65
N GLN A 107 11.12 0.35 3.70
CA GLN A 107 11.42 -0.01 5.10
C GLN A 107 10.73 -1.31 5.50
N VAL A 108 9.44 -1.42 5.21
CA VAL A 108 8.62 -2.58 5.58
C VAL A 108 9.20 -3.81 4.93
N ARG A 109 9.47 -3.77 3.62
CA ARG A 109 10.06 -4.91 2.90
C ARG A 109 11.46 -5.29 3.42
N GLY A 110 12.31 -4.30 3.69
CA GLY A 110 13.67 -4.53 4.21
C GLY A 110 13.68 -5.25 5.56
N VAL A 111 12.84 -4.82 6.50
CA VAL A 111 12.72 -5.46 7.81
C VAL A 111 12.22 -6.90 7.69
N HIS A 112 11.30 -7.20 6.78
CA HIS A 112 10.85 -8.58 6.55
C HIS A 112 12.00 -9.50 6.11
N MET A 113 12.82 -9.04 5.16
CA MET A 113 13.98 -9.82 4.70
C MET A 113 14.99 -10.04 5.82
N MET A 114 15.23 -9.03 6.67
CA MET A 114 16.08 -9.17 7.85
C MET A 114 15.53 -10.20 8.84
N ILE A 115 14.24 -10.12 9.18
CA ILE A 115 13.62 -11.06 10.12
C ILE A 115 13.73 -12.48 9.58
N VAL A 116 13.41 -12.71 8.30
CA VAL A 116 13.49 -14.05 7.70
C VAL A 116 14.93 -14.57 7.66
N PHE A 117 15.91 -13.71 7.34
CA PHE A 117 17.32 -14.09 7.30
C PHE A 117 17.86 -14.50 8.68
N PHE A 118 17.67 -13.65 9.70
CA PHE A 118 18.10 -13.98 11.05
C PHE A 118 17.32 -15.15 11.65
N PHE A 119 16.03 -15.24 11.35
CA PHE A 119 15.23 -16.39 11.74
C PHE A 119 15.75 -17.68 11.12
N LEU A 120 16.15 -17.69 9.85
CA LEU A 120 16.77 -18.86 9.21
C LEU A 120 18.10 -19.25 9.86
N ILE A 121 18.96 -18.28 10.19
CA ILE A 121 20.21 -18.53 10.91
C ILE A 121 19.92 -19.14 12.29
N PHE A 122 18.98 -18.55 13.03
CA PHE A 122 18.56 -19.05 14.34
C PHE A 122 17.92 -20.44 14.24
N LEU A 123 17.04 -20.66 13.27
CA LEU A 123 16.39 -21.94 13.02
C LEU A 123 17.43 -23.03 12.73
N ASN A 124 18.49 -22.69 12.00
CA ASN A 124 19.61 -23.60 11.73
C ASN A 124 20.35 -24.07 13.00
N THR A 125 20.18 -23.39 14.14
CA THR A 125 20.77 -23.81 15.43
C THR A 125 19.87 -24.76 16.23
N ILE A 126 18.57 -24.82 15.91
CA ILE A 126 17.58 -25.60 16.66
C ILE A 126 17.18 -26.87 15.90
N VAL A 127 17.24 -26.84 14.57
CA VAL A 127 16.91 -28.01 13.74
C VAL A 127 17.84 -29.19 14.04
N PRO A 128 17.34 -30.43 13.96
CA PRO A 128 18.18 -31.62 14.05
C PRO A 128 19.30 -31.61 13.01
N ASN A 129 20.41 -32.29 13.31
CA ASN A 129 21.60 -32.33 12.45
C ASN A 129 21.29 -32.81 11.02
N SER A 130 20.30 -33.70 10.87
CA SER A 130 19.84 -34.19 9.56
C SER A 130 19.23 -33.11 8.66
N LEU A 131 18.64 -32.05 9.22
CA LEU A 131 18.02 -30.95 8.50
C LEU A 131 18.92 -29.71 8.40
N GLN A 132 19.97 -29.63 9.24
CA GLN A 132 20.88 -28.50 9.30
C GLN A 132 21.57 -28.22 7.96
N PHE A 133 21.92 -29.26 7.20
CA PHE A 133 22.48 -29.07 5.85
C PHE A 133 21.51 -28.35 4.91
N ALA A 134 20.23 -28.75 4.91
CA ALA A 134 19.21 -28.15 4.05
C ALA A 134 18.88 -26.71 4.48
N THR A 135 18.68 -26.47 5.78
CA THR A 135 18.40 -25.13 6.32
C THR A 135 19.60 -24.19 6.17
N GLY A 136 20.82 -24.69 6.35
CA GLY A 136 22.05 -23.95 6.11
C GLY A 136 22.21 -23.51 4.64
N PHE A 137 21.83 -24.37 3.69
CA PHE A 137 21.86 -24.03 2.26
C PHE A 137 20.78 -23.00 1.86
N ALA A 138 19.69 -22.89 2.62
CA ALA A 138 18.68 -21.86 2.38
C ALA A 138 19.17 -20.43 2.67
N VAL A 139 20.14 -20.26 3.57
CA VAL A 139 20.70 -18.95 3.95
C VAL A 139 21.36 -18.22 2.76
N PRO A 140 22.33 -18.80 2.02
CA PRO A 140 22.91 -18.13 0.86
C PRO A 140 21.88 -17.92 -0.27
N ILE A 141 20.94 -18.85 -0.45
CA ILE A 141 19.85 -18.68 -1.44
C ILE A 141 19.03 -17.43 -1.12
N LEU A 142 18.59 -17.29 0.12
CA LEU A 142 17.83 -16.12 0.57
C LEU A 142 18.66 -14.83 0.44
N TRP A 143 19.94 -14.89 0.74
CA TRP A 143 20.85 -13.76 0.59
C TRP A 143 20.94 -13.28 -0.86
N PHE A 144 21.17 -14.19 -1.82
CA PHE A 144 21.17 -13.87 -3.25
C PHE A 144 19.81 -13.33 -3.72
N TYR A 145 18.72 -13.92 -3.23
CA TYR A 145 17.38 -13.43 -3.52
C TYR A 145 17.19 -11.99 -3.05
N ALA A 146 17.55 -11.67 -1.80
CA ALA A 146 17.44 -10.33 -1.24
C ALA A 146 18.28 -9.30 -2.02
N GLN A 147 19.49 -9.68 -2.43
CA GLN A 147 20.39 -8.86 -3.26
C GLN A 147 19.76 -8.52 -4.61
N VAL A 148 19.32 -9.54 -5.35
CA VAL A 148 18.70 -9.37 -6.67
C VAL A 148 17.41 -8.57 -6.56
N ASP A 149 16.62 -8.80 -5.50
CA ASP A 149 15.39 -8.07 -5.24
C ASP A 149 15.65 -6.58 -5.02
N ALA A 150 16.64 -6.21 -4.20
CA ALA A 150 17.01 -4.81 -3.98
C ALA A 150 17.46 -4.11 -5.28
N HIS A 151 18.22 -4.81 -6.13
CA HIS A 151 18.65 -4.28 -7.43
C HIS A 151 17.48 -4.04 -8.40
N LYS A 152 16.48 -4.93 -8.43
CA LYS A 152 15.26 -4.76 -9.25
C LYS A 152 14.50 -3.50 -8.83
N PHE A 153 14.33 -3.26 -7.52
CA PHE A 153 13.66 -2.05 -7.04
C PHE A 153 14.45 -0.78 -7.32
N ARG A 154 15.78 -0.86 -7.28
CA ARG A 154 16.64 0.28 -7.64
C ARG A 154 16.40 0.70 -9.08
N GLU A 155 16.34 -0.27 -9.99
CA GLU A 155 16.10 0.00 -11.40
C GLU A 155 14.67 0.53 -11.63
N ALA A 156 13.67 -0.02 -10.95
CA ALA A 156 12.29 0.49 -11.00
C ALA A 156 12.20 1.95 -10.55
N ILE A 157 12.81 2.29 -9.40
CA ILE A 157 12.87 3.66 -8.90
C ILE A 157 13.63 4.58 -9.87
N ASN A 158 14.76 4.13 -10.41
CA ASN A 158 15.53 4.92 -11.36
C ASN A 158 14.82 5.13 -12.72
N ARG A 159 13.87 4.27 -13.09
CA ARG A 159 12.99 4.45 -14.25
C ARG A 159 11.81 5.40 -13.99
N GLY A 160 11.65 5.88 -12.75
CA GLY A 160 10.54 6.74 -12.35
C GLY A 160 9.23 5.98 -12.08
N GLU A 161 9.29 4.67 -11.87
CA GLU A 161 8.13 3.87 -11.46
C GLU A 161 7.77 4.19 -10.00
N THR A 162 6.47 4.36 -9.71
CA THR A 162 5.99 4.54 -8.33
C THR A 162 6.02 3.19 -7.62
N VAL A 163 7.03 3.00 -6.76
CA VAL A 163 7.18 1.78 -5.96
C VAL A 163 6.55 1.99 -4.59
N GLU A 164 5.47 1.27 -4.30
CA GLU A 164 4.86 1.27 -2.96
C GLU A 164 5.55 0.28 -2.02
N ASP A 165 5.77 0.69 -0.77
CA ASP A 165 6.34 -0.16 0.28
C ASP A 165 5.29 -1.13 0.83
N ARG A 166 5.10 -2.23 0.10
CA ARG A 166 4.20 -3.31 0.51
C ARG A 166 4.99 -4.43 1.20
N PRO A 167 4.45 -4.99 2.30
CA PRO A 167 5.03 -6.18 2.91
C PRO A 167 4.98 -7.34 1.90
N ILE A 168 6.00 -8.20 1.93
CA ILE A 168 6.08 -9.41 1.08
C ILE A 168 4.88 -10.33 1.39
N PHE A 169 4.49 -10.38 2.66
CA PHE A 169 3.33 -11.11 3.13
C PHE A 169 2.31 -10.11 3.70
N PRO A 170 1.17 -9.88 3.03
CA PRO A 170 0.19 -8.88 3.46
C PRO A 170 -0.40 -9.15 4.85
N ARG A 171 -0.38 -10.42 5.30
CA ARG A 171 -0.88 -10.86 6.61
C ARG A 171 0.23 -11.03 7.67
N TRP A 172 1.43 -10.52 7.44
CA TRP A 172 2.55 -10.71 8.37
C TRP A 172 2.30 -10.14 9.76
N ARG A 173 1.68 -8.96 9.84
CA ARG A 173 1.30 -8.32 11.11
C ARG A 173 0.37 -9.19 11.96
N GLU A 174 -0.41 -10.05 11.31
CA GLU A 174 -1.29 -11.02 11.97
C GLU A 174 -0.51 -12.19 12.57
N MET A 175 0.61 -12.58 11.94
CA MET A 175 1.49 -13.67 12.38
C MET A 175 2.50 -13.23 13.46
N LEU A 176 2.72 -11.93 13.67
CA LEU A 176 3.74 -11.42 14.60
C LEU A 176 3.12 -10.69 15.78
N THR A 177 2.13 -11.31 16.40
CA THR A 177 1.52 -10.79 17.63
C THR A 177 2.41 -11.01 18.86
N VAL A 178 2.30 -10.11 19.84
CA VAL A 178 3.05 -10.18 21.11
C VAL A 178 2.87 -11.52 21.82
N SER A 179 1.69 -12.15 21.66
CA SER A 179 1.40 -13.49 22.18
C SER A 179 2.32 -14.57 21.57
N MET A 180 2.54 -14.55 20.25
CA MET A 180 3.42 -15.50 19.58
C MET A 180 4.88 -15.35 20.00
N ILE A 181 5.33 -14.11 20.24
CA ILE A 181 6.67 -13.84 20.77
C ILE A 181 6.82 -14.46 22.17
N GLY A 182 5.82 -14.32 23.05
CA GLY A 182 5.81 -14.92 24.38
C GLY A 182 5.92 -16.45 24.35
N TRP A 183 5.14 -17.11 23.49
CA TRP A 183 5.22 -18.57 23.31
C TRP A 183 6.55 -19.01 22.70
N ALA A 184 7.11 -18.26 21.74
CA ALA A 184 8.42 -18.54 21.18
C ALA A 184 9.50 -18.54 22.27
N PHE A 185 9.54 -17.52 23.14
CA PHE A 185 10.48 -17.48 24.26
C PHE A 185 10.25 -18.60 25.28
N ALA A 186 9.00 -18.92 25.59
CA ALA A 186 8.68 -20.03 26.51
C ALA A 186 9.17 -21.38 25.96
N ILE A 187 8.99 -21.63 24.65
CA ILE A 187 9.48 -22.85 23.99
C ILE A 187 11.00 -22.88 23.97
N ILE A 188 11.66 -21.78 23.58
CA ILE A 188 13.12 -21.66 23.58
C ILE A 188 13.69 -21.92 24.99
N GLY A 189 13.09 -21.34 26.01
CA GLY A 189 13.46 -21.58 27.41
C GLY A 189 13.25 -23.03 27.84
N GLY A 190 12.15 -23.66 27.39
CA GLY A 190 11.87 -25.08 27.63
C GLY A 190 12.89 -26.01 26.98
N VAL A 191 13.30 -25.74 25.73
CA VAL A 191 14.38 -26.48 25.04
C VAL A 191 15.69 -26.36 25.82
N ALA A 192 16.09 -25.13 26.17
CA ALA A 192 17.33 -24.87 26.88
C ALA A 192 17.36 -25.58 28.24
N LEU A 193 16.24 -25.56 28.97
CA LEU A 193 16.10 -26.26 30.25
C LEU A 193 16.18 -27.78 30.07
N ALA A 194 15.49 -28.34 29.07
CA ALA A 194 15.54 -29.78 28.80
C ALA A 194 16.97 -30.24 28.46
N TYR A 195 17.70 -29.46 27.66
CA TYR A 195 19.10 -29.75 27.34
C TYR A 195 20.00 -29.66 28.57
N GLY A 196 19.79 -28.68 29.44
CA GLY A 196 20.49 -28.57 30.71
C GLY A 196 20.21 -29.75 31.64
N VAL A 197 18.96 -30.23 31.71
CA VAL A 197 18.59 -31.42 32.50
C VAL A 197 19.27 -32.68 31.95
N ILE A 198 19.31 -32.86 30.63
CA ILE A 198 19.99 -34.01 30.01
C ILE A 198 21.49 -33.99 30.34
N ASP A 199 22.12 -32.81 30.33
CA ASP A 199 23.53 -32.68 30.66
C ASP A 199 23.80 -32.92 32.16
N LEU A 200 22.92 -32.40 33.03
CA LEU A 200 22.98 -32.60 34.48
C LEU A 200 22.72 -34.07 34.88
N ALA A 201 21.89 -34.79 34.13
CA ALA A 201 21.60 -36.21 34.36
C ALA A 201 22.83 -37.13 34.15
N GLY A 202 23.95 -36.58 33.69
CA GLY A 202 25.23 -37.30 33.63
C GLY A 202 25.21 -38.47 32.64
N VAL A 203 24.43 -38.36 31.55
CA VAL A 203 24.40 -39.36 30.48
C VAL A 203 25.78 -39.41 29.82
N ASN A 204 26.59 -40.38 30.25
CA ASN A 204 27.98 -40.59 29.84
C ASN A 204 28.14 -41.01 28.37
N ASN A 205 27.08 -41.56 27.77
CA ASN A 205 27.07 -41.92 26.36
C ASN A 205 26.80 -40.68 25.50
N TRP A 206 27.85 -40.16 24.85
CA TRP A 206 27.75 -39.03 23.91
C TRP A 206 26.65 -39.23 22.85
N GLN A 207 26.56 -40.45 22.28
CA GLN A 207 25.56 -40.80 21.27
C GLN A 207 24.12 -40.72 21.81
N LEU A 208 23.89 -41.23 23.02
CA LEU A 208 22.55 -41.18 23.63
C LEU A 208 22.18 -39.74 24.01
N ARG A 209 23.15 -38.96 24.50
CA ARG A 209 22.94 -37.56 24.84
C ARG A 209 22.55 -36.73 23.62
N GLU A 210 23.24 -36.89 22.50
CA GLU A 210 22.93 -36.16 21.27
C GLU A 210 21.61 -36.61 20.65
N ALA A 211 21.34 -37.92 20.62
CA ALA A 211 20.06 -38.45 20.18
C ALA A 211 18.88 -37.93 21.02
N LEU A 212 19.03 -37.82 22.35
CA LEU A 212 18.01 -37.23 23.22
C LEU A 212 17.77 -35.76 22.90
N LYS A 213 18.83 -34.98 22.67
CA LYS A 213 18.70 -33.57 22.29
C LYS A 213 17.96 -33.40 20.97
N GLU A 214 18.28 -34.22 19.96
CA GLU A 214 17.60 -34.21 18.66
C GLU A 214 16.12 -34.62 18.75
N MET A 215 15.81 -35.64 19.56
CA MET A 215 14.42 -36.07 19.78
C MET A 215 13.60 -34.97 20.45
N VAL A 216 14.17 -34.26 21.43
CA VAL A 216 13.49 -33.16 22.12
C VAL A 216 13.22 -31.99 21.17
N THR A 217 14.18 -31.59 20.34
CA THR A 217 13.93 -30.52 19.34
C THR A 217 12.95 -30.93 18.28
N ALA A 218 13.03 -32.16 17.74
CA ALA A 218 12.07 -32.66 16.77
C ALA A 218 10.64 -32.67 17.35
N ALA A 219 10.45 -33.17 18.58
CA ALA A 219 9.16 -33.18 19.25
C ALA A 219 8.59 -31.76 19.45
N LEU A 220 9.44 -30.81 19.83
CA LEU A 220 9.02 -29.41 20.03
C LEU A 220 8.72 -28.70 18.70
N LEU A 221 9.48 -28.96 17.63
CA LEU A 221 9.18 -28.43 16.29
C LEU A 221 7.84 -28.96 15.75
N ILE A 222 7.55 -30.24 15.94
CA ILE A 222 6.24 -30.83 15.59
C ILE A 222 5.13 -30.20 16.42
N GLY A 223 5.34 -30.02 17.73
CA GLY A 223 4.38 -29.35 18.62
C GLY A 223 4.12 -27.90 18.22
N ALA A 224 5.17 -27.14 17.89
CA ALA A 224 5.09 -25.76 17.43
C ALA A 224 4.34 -25.67 16.08
N GLY A 225 4.68 -26.54 15.13
CA GLY A 225 4.00 -26.61 13.83
C GLY A 225 2.51 -26.92 13.97
N TYR A 226 2.15 -27.91 14.81
CA TYR A 226 0.75 -28.25 15.09
C TYR A 226 -0.01 -27.08 15.73
N TRP A 227 0.62 -26.40 16.68
CA TRP A 227 0.01 -25.25 17.37
C TRP A 227 -0.25 -24.07 16.42
N ILE A 228 0.69 -23.76 15.51
CA ILE A 228 0.53 -22.71 14.50
C ILE A 228 -0.67 -22.99 13.59
N ILE A 229 -0.86 -24.25 13.17
CA ILE A 229 -1.98 -24.64 12.31
C ILE A 229 -3.33 -24.52 13.05
N LYS A 230 -3.35 -24.83 14.35
CA LYS A 230 -4.55 -24.75 15.18
C LYS A 230 -4.82 -23.37 15.79
N GLY A 231 -3.91 -22.42 15.62
CA GLY A 231 -4.06 -21.06 16.14
C GLY A 231 -5.38 -20.46 15.69
N LYS A 232 -6.22 -20.05 16.65
CA LYS A 232 -7.48 -19.37 16.34
C LYS A 232 -7.17 -18.12 15.49
N PRO A 233 -7.99 -17.80 14.46
CA PRO A 233 -7.86 -16.52 13.79
C PRO A 233 -7.98 -15.43 14.87
N LEU A 234 -6.94 -14.60 14.97
CA LEU A 234 -6.89 -13.55 15.97
C LEU A 234 -8.06 -12.58 15.76
N PRO A 235 -8.71 -12.12 16.83
CA PRO A 235 -9.73 -11.08 16.73
C PRO A 235 -9.01 -9.77 16.42
N PHE A 236 -8.93 -9.43 15.13
CA PHE A 236 -8.46 -8.12 14.73
C PHE A 236 -9.58 -7.11 15.01
N PRO A 237 -9.26 -5.94 15.60
CA PRO A 237 -10.19 -4.82 15.53
C PRO A 237 -10.48 -4.58 14.04
N PRO A 238 -11.75 -4.34 13.67
CA PRO A 238 -12.11 -4.11 12.29
C PRO A 238 -11.17 -3.05 11.74
N GLN A 239 -10.52 -3.36 10.61
CA GLN A 239 -9.90 -2.32 9.81
C GLN A 239 -10.98 -1.27 9.64
N SER A 240 -10.77 -0.07 10.17
CA SER A 240 -11.52 1.11 9.76
C SER A 240 -11.14 1.33 8.30
N ARG A 241 -11.72 0.50 7.43
CA ARG A 241 -12.07 0.91 6.10
C ARG A 241 -12.93 2.13 6.37
N THR A 242 -12.37 3.30 6.12
CA THR A 242 -13.17 4.49 5.86
C THR A 242 -13.99 4.11 4.64
N GLU A 243 -15.09 3.40 4.86
CA GLU A 243 -16.18 3.30 3.90
C GLU A 243 -16.67 4.73 3.82
N GLU A 244 -16.27 5.41 2.74
CA GLU A 244 -17.05 6.49 2.18
C GLU A 244 -18.48 5.97 2.07
N ARG A 245 -19.28 6.31 3.06
CA ARG A 245 -20.70 6.01 3.10
C ARG A 245 -21.36 6.88 2.07
N GLU A 246 -21.48 6.34 0.86
CA GLU A 246 -22.58 6.64 -0.06
C GLU A 246 -23.90 6.31 0.65
N ASP A 247 -24.40 7.24 1.46
CA ASP A 247 -25.82 7.27 1.78
C ASP A 247 -26.48 8.21 0.77
N GLY A 248 -26.90 7.61 -0.36
CA GLY A 248 -28.01 8.14 -1.12
C GLY A 248 -29.26 8.11 -0.27
N ASN A 249 -29.91 9.26 -0.10
CA ASN A 249 -31.30 9.31 0.32
C ASN A 249 -32.16 9.79 -0.85
N HIS A 250 -32.79 8.82 -1.49
CA HIS A 250 -34.01 8.98 -2.28
C HIS A 250 -35.17 8.55 -1.39
N ALA A 251 -36.02 9.50 -1.00
CA ALA A 251 -37.47 9.36 -0.80
C ALA A 251 -38.08 10.77 -0.86
#